data_AF-A0A1H7YHV0-F1
#
_entry.id   AF-A0A1H7YHV0-F1
#
_cell.length_a   1.000
_cell.length_b   1.000
_cell.length_c   1.000
_cell.angle_alpha   90.00
_cell.angle_beta   90.00
_cell.angle_gamma   90.00
#
_symmetry.space_group_name_H-M   'P 1'
#
loop_
_entity.id
_entity.type
_entity.pdbx_description
1 polymer ?
#
loop_
_entity_poly.entity_id
_entity_poly.type
_entity_poly.pdbx_seq_one_letter_code
_entity_poly.pdbx_strand_id
1 'polypeptide(L)' 'MGELTDKIKGNINEAVGKAKEAIGKNQNDPDLAAEGAAQETTGKGQQFKGAVKGALGDDI' A
#
# COMPACT_ATOMS: atom_id res chain seq x y z
N MET A 1 -16.91 8.28 6.65
CA MET A 1 -16.21 7.08 6.14
C MET A 1 -15.20 6.71 7.19
N GLY A 2 -15.32 5.52 7.79
CA GLY A 2 -14.61 5.16 9.02
C GLY A 2 -13.19 4.68 8.75
N GLU A 3 -12.26 5.03 9.64
CA GLU A 3 -10.85 4.62 9.63
C GLU A 3 -10.63 3.12 9.39
N LEU A 4 -11.57 2.27 9.81
CA LEU A 4 -11.53 0.83 9.56
C LEU A 4 -11.56 0.51 8.06
N THR A 5 -12.41 1.19 7.29
CA THR A 5 -12.51 1.01 5.84
C THR A 5 -11.25 1.51 5.13
N ASP A 6 -10.66 2.60 5.61
CA ASP A 6 -9.45 3.18 5.01
C ASP A 6 -8.19 2.35 5.33
N LYS A 7 -8.05 1.82 6.56
CA LYS A 7 -6.99 0.86 6.91
C LYS A 7 -7.08 -0.43 6.10
N ILE A 8 -8.28 -0.99 5.95
CA ILE A 8 -8.50 -2.20 5.15
C ILE A 8 -8.14 -1.94 3.68
N LYS A 9 -8.57 -0.80 3.10
CA LYS A 9 -8.21 -0.43 1.73
C LYS A 9 -6.70 -0.25 1.55
N GLY A 10 -6.01 0.36 2.51
CA GLY A 10 -4.55 0.51 2.48
C GLY A 10 -3.84 -0.84 2.44
N ASN A 11 -4.24 -1.77 3.31
CA ASN A 11 -3.68 -3.12 3.36
C ASN A 11 -3.99 -3.93 2.10
N ILE A 12 -5.17 -3.76 1.50
CA ILE A 12 -5.55 -4.40 0.24
C ILE A 12 -4.67 -3.90 -0.91
N ASN A 13 -4.46 -2.59 -1.04
CA ASN A 13 -3.61 -2.04 -2.09
C ASN A 13 -2.16 -2.52 -1.99
N GLU A 14 -1.63 -2.65 -0.77
CA GLU A 14 -0.29 -3.19 -0.55
C GLU A 14 -0.19 -4.68 -0.90
N ALA A 15 -1.22 -5.46 -0.56
CA ALA A 15 -1.30 -6.87 -0.92
C ALA A 15 -1.42 -7.08 -2.45
N VAL A 16 -2.21 -6.26 -3.12
CA VAL A 16 -2.36 -6.27 -4.59
C VAL A 16 -1.06 -5.86 -5.27
N GLY A 17 -0.37 -4.83 -4.76
CA GLY A 17 0.94 -4.41 -5.24
C GLY A 17 1.97 -5.53 -5.17
N LYS A 18 2.10 -6.18 -4.00
CA LYS A 18 2.98 -7.35 -3.81
C LYS A 18 2.63 -8.51 -4.74
N ALA A 19 1.33 -8.77 -4.93
CA ALA A 19 0.88 -9.82 -5.83
C ALA A 19 1.25 -9.51 -7.29
N LYS A 20 1.01 -8.29 -7.76
CA LYS A 20 1.44 -7.84 -9.10
C LYS A 20 2.95 -7.94 -9.27
N GLU A 21 3.72 -7.51 -8.26
CA GLU A 21 5.17 -7.59 -8.28
C GLU A 21 5.67 -9.03 -8.41
N ALA A 22 5.14 -9.93 -7.59
CA ALA A 22 5.48 -11.34 -7.59
C ALA A 22 5.10 -12.02 -8.92
N ILE A 23 3.89 -11.76 -9.43
CA ILE A 23 3.41 -12.29 -10.71
C ILE A 23 4.27 -11.76 -11.86
N GLY A 24 4.57 -10.46 -11.88
CA GLY A 24 5.39 -9.83 -12.92
C GLY A 24 6.81 -10.41 -12.97
N LYS A 25 7.47 -10.54 -11.79
CA LYS A 25 8.77 -11.20 -11.68
C LYS A 25 8.74 -12.64 -12.19
N ASN A 26 7.68 -13.38 -11.86
CA ASN A 26 7.55 -14.78 -12.25
C ASN A 26 7.25 -14.95 -13.76
N GLN A 27 6.51 -14.02 -14.36
CA GLN A 27 6.18 -14.04 -15.79
C GLN A 27 7.18 -13.30 -16.70
N ASN A 28 8.29 -12.78 -16.16
CA ASN A 28 9.21 -11.88 -16.89
C ASN A 28 8.49 -10.65 -17.49
N ASP A 29 7.51 -10.12 -16.76
CA ASP A 29 6.80 -8.89 -17.11
C ASP A 29 7.30 -7.74 -16.22
N PRO A 30 8.26 -6.92 -16.73
CA PRO A 30 8.86 -5.83 -15.96
C PRO A 30 7.88 -4.69 -15.68
N ASP A 31 6.89 -4.47 -16.54
CA ASP A 31 5.88 -3.43 -16.36
C ASP A 31 4.94 -3.81 -15.20
N LEU A 32 4.46 -5.05 -15.17
CA LEU A 32 3.62 -5.54 -14.08
C LEU A 32 4.37 -5.55 -12.74
N ALA A 33 5.67 -5.90 -12.79
CA ALA A 33 6.53 -5.86 -11.61
C ALA A 33 6.70 -4.42 -11.07
N ALA A 34 6.96 -3.47 -11.97
CA ALA A 34 7.13 -2.06 -11.64
C ALA A 34 5.82 -1.43 -11.10
N GLU A 35 4.67 -1.74 -11.70
CA GLU A 35 3.37 -1.33 -11.20
C GLU A 35 3.12 -1.83 -9.78
N GLY A 36 3.43 -3.10 -9.51
CA GLY A 36 3.29 -3.71 -8.19
C GLY A 36 4.14 -3.00 -7.14
N ALA A 37 5.41 -2.76 -7.44
CA ALA A 37 6.35 -2.05 -6.56
C ALA A 37 5.92 -0.59 -6.32
N ALA A 38 5.41 0.10 -7.34
CA ALA A 38 4.90 1.46 -7.22
C ALA A 38 3.64 1.52 -6.34
N GLN A 39 2.72 0.56 -6.48
CA GLN A 39 1.52 0.45 -5.64
C GLN A 39 1.87 0.13 -4.18
N GLU A 40 2.83 -0.76 -3.94
CA GLU A 40 3.32 -1.08 -2.60
C GLU A 40 3.92 0.16 -1.92
N THR A 41 4.80 0.87 -2.63
CA THR A 41 5.47 2.07 -2.13
C THR A 41 4.46 3.17 -1.79
N THR A 42 3.45 3.35 -2.64
CA THR A 42 2.38 4.32 -2.39
C THR A 42 1.55 3.93 -1.18
N GLY A 43 1.19 2.64 -1.04
CA GLY A 43 0.43 2.12 0.10
C GLY A 43 1.19 2.29 1.43
N LYS A 44 2.48 1.94 1.45
CA LYS A 44 3.36 2.14 2.62
C LYS A 44 3.52 3.62 2.97
N GLY A 45 3.69 4.49 1.98
CA GLY A 45 3.78 5.94 2.19
C GLY A 45 2.51 6.53 2.80
N GLN A 46 1.34 6.08 2.34
CA GLN A 46 0.05 6.49 2.90
C GLN A 46 -0.15 5.95 4.31
N GLN A 47 0.21 4.69 4.59
CA GLN A 47 0.20 4.13 5.95
C GLN A 47 1.12 4.89 6.88
N PHE A 48 2.35 5.19 6.46
CA PHE A 48 3.31 5.94 7.28
C PHE A 48 2.78 7.33 7.60
N LYS A 49 2.27 8.06 6.60
CA LYS A 49 1.66 9.38 6.79
C LYS A 49 0.43 9.30 7.70
N GLY A 50 -0.40 8.27 7.54
CA GLY A 50 -1.56 8.01 8.40
C GLY A 50 -1.16 7.69 9.84
N ALA A 51 -0.12 6.88 10.04
CA ALA A 51 0.42 6.52 11.34
C ALA A 51 1.02 7.74 12.05
N VAL A 52 1.80 8.56 11.34
CA VAL A 52 2.34 9.83 11.86
C VAL A 52 1.21 10.79 12.22
N LYS A 53 0.18 10.92 11.36
CA LYS A 53 -0.97 11.78 11.63
C LYS A 53 -1.82 11.28 12.81
N GLY A 54 -1.99 9.97 12.94
CA GLY A 54 -2.66 9.37 14.10
C GLY A 54 -1.86 9.60 15.38
N ALA A 55 -0.57 9.30 15.37
CA ALA A 55 0.30 9.47 16.54
C ALA A 55 0.46 10.94 16.99
N LEU A 56 0.29 11.91 16.08
CA LEU A 56 0.37 13.35 16.41
C LEU A 56 -0.99 14.02 16.60
N GLY A 57 -2.08 13.37 16.19
CA GLY A 57 -3.42 13.96 16.13
C GLY A 57 -4.46 13.28 17.04
N ASP A 58 -4.15 12.11 17.59
CA ASP A 58 -5.01 11.37 18.53
C ASP A 58 -4.73 11.74 20.01
N ASP A 59 -3.74 12.62 20.26
CA ASP A 59 -3.37 13.15 21.58
C ASP A 59 -3.98 14.55 21.89
N ILE A 60 -5.04 14.98 21.19
CA ILE A 60 -5.82 16.20 21.52
C ILE A 60 -7.31 15.89 21.65
#